data_AF-A0A533RTZ2-F1
#
_entry.id   AF-A0A533RTZ2-F1
#
_cell.length_a   1.000
_cell.length_b   1.000
_cell.length_c   1.000
_cell.angle_alpha   90.00
_cell.angle_beta   90.00
_cell.angle_gamma   90.00
#
_symmetry.space_group_name_H-M   'P 1'
#
loop_
_entity.id
_entity.type
_entity.pdbx_description
1 polymer ?
#
loop_
_entity_poly.entity_id
_entity_poly.type
_entity_poly.pdbx_seq_one_letter_code
_entity_poly.pdbx_strand_id
1 'polypeptide(L)'
;MIFKVRGYYLYVSVDSRRKDILRTREFTSASYHRCVRASQESALVDVFLRRSRFPFYSVIKEDGCYMVEWMDAHLLNLGCVHGVRVHLDENGEIIKEKLCVKKPVRRRSKKKVMAEDYLQEEAS
;
A
#
# COMPACT_ATOMS: atom_id res chain seq x y z
N MET A 1 -10.57 -15.95 7.67
CA MET A 1 -10.82 -15.17 8.90
C MET A 1 -9.51 -14.86 9.58
N ILE A 2 -9.29 -13.64 10.09
CA ILE A 2 -8.10 -13.28 10.86
C ILE A 2 -8.54 -12.94 12.27
N PHE A 3 -7.89 -13.51 13.29
CA PHE A 3 -8.20 -13.20 14.69
C PHE A 3 -6.95 -13.16 15.57
N LYS A 4 -7.03 -12.38 16.67
CA LYS A 4 -5.93 -12.13 17.59
C LYS A 4 -6.03 -13.07 18.80
N VAL A 5 -4.97 -13.80 19.11
CA VAL A 5 -4.88 -14.69 20.27
C VAL A 5 -3.58 -14.42 21.01
N ARG A 6 -3.65 -14.00 22.29
CA ARG A 6 -2.48 -13.86 23.19
C ARG A 6 -1.27 -13.10 22.61
N GLY A 7 -1.50 -12.09 21.76
CA GLY A 7 -0.43 -11.29 21.13
C GLY A 7 -0.04 -11.73 19.71
N TYR A 8 -0.68 -12.79 19.22
CA TYR A 8 -0.45 -13.39 17.92
C TYR A 8 -1.64 -13.16 16.99
N TYR A 9 -1.40 -13.03 15.69
CA TYR A 9 -2.47 -13.02 14.69
C TYR A 9 -2.49 -14.34 13.95
N LEU A 10 -3.68 -14.93 13.86
CA LEU A 10 -3.92 -16.18 13.16
C LEU A 10 -4.72 -15.88 11.91
N TYR A 11 -4.17 -16.24 10.76
CA TYR A 11 -4.93 -16.41 9.54
C TYR A 11 -5.55 -17.80 9.54
N VAL A 12 -6.87 -17.88 9.43
CA VAL A 12 -7.60 -19.14 9.38
C VAL A 12 -8.45 -19.19 8.12
N SER A 13 -8.16 -20.18 7.28
CA SER A 13 -9.00 -20.59 6.17
C SER A 13 -10.02 -21.59 6.68
N VAL A 14 -11.30 -21.32 6.43
CA VAL A 14 -12.43 -22.14 6.92
C VAL A 14 -13.27 -22.56 5.73
N ASP A 15 -13.67 -23.82 5.68
CA ASP A 15 -14.73 -24.29 4.79
C ASP A 15 -16.07 -23.91 5.43
N SER A 16 -16.73 -22.90 4.87
CA SER A 16 -17.99 -22.40 5.41
C SER A 16 -19.16 -23.39 5.29
N ARG A 17 -19.07 -24.38 4.40
CA ARG A 17 -20.11 -25.40 4.22
C ARG A 17 -19.97 -26.54 5.22
N ARG A 18 -18.73 -26.99 5.45
CA ARG A 18 -18.43 -28.08 6.40
C ARG A 18 -18.22 -27.58 7.84
N LYS A 19 -18.06 -26.26 8.02
CA LYS A 19 -17.70 -25.60 9.28
C LYS A 19 -16.34 -26.08 9.82
N ASP A 20 -15.44 -26.49 8.93
CA ASP A 20 -14.13 -27.02 9.27
C ASP A 20 -13.02 -26.02 9.00
N ILE A 21 -12.00 -26.04 9.86
CA ILE A 21 -10.79 -25.25 9.65
C ILE A 21 -9.90 -26.00 8.65
N LEU A 22 -9.74 -25.44 7.46
CA LEU A 22 -8.90 -26.01 6.41
C LEU A 22 -7.42 -25.74 6.65
N ARG A 23 -7.11 -24.54 7.14
CA ARG A 23 -5.72 -24.12 7.35
C ARG A 23 -5.65 -23.02 8.38
N THR A 24 -4.81 -23.22 9.39
CA THR A 24 -4.41 -22.17 10.32
C THR A 24 -2.97 -21.81 10.04
N ARG A 25 -2.70 -20.53 9.82
CA ARG A 25 -1.35 -20.00 9.71
C ARG A 25 -1.20 -18.90 10.74
N GLU A 26 -0.38 -19.17 11.73
CA GLU A 26 0.11 -18.15 12.63
C GLU A 26 0.99 -17.19 11.84
N PHE A 27 0.65 -15.92 11.89
CA PHE A 27 1.61 -14.88 11.57
C PHE A 27 1.86 -14.10 12.84
N THR A 28 2.99 -14.44 13.42
CA THR A 28 3.68 -13.53 14.31
C THR A 28 5.07 -13.40 13.88
N SER A 29 5.41 -12.16 13.67
CA SER A 29 6.77 -11.78 13.92
C SER A 29 6.61 -10.56 14.79
N ALA A 30 6.94 -10.72 16.08
CA ALA A 30 7.16 -9.58 16.95
C ALA A 30 8.11 -8.58 16.28
N SER A 31 9.05 -9.09 15.47
CA SER A 31 9.90 -8.31 14.57
C SER A 31 9.09 -7.53 13.53
N TYR A 32 8.05 -8.10 12.90
CA TYR A 32 7.18 -7.43 11.94
C TYR A 32 6.48 -6.22 12.57
N HIS A 33 5.89 -6.38 13.76
CA HIS A 33 5.29 -5.26 14.49
C HIS A 33 6.32 -4.25 14.99
N ARG A 34 7.50 -4.72 15.39
CA ARG A 34 8.64 -3.86 15.75
C ARG A 34 9.07 -3.01 14.55
N CYS A 35 9.20 -3.60 13.36
CA CYS A 35 9.55 -2.92 12.13
C CYS A 35 8.52 -1.87 11.74
N VAL A 36 7.22 -2.19 11.85
CA VAL A 36 6.16 -1.19 11.59
C VAL A 36 6.27 -0.03 12.57
N ARG A 37 6.45 -0.29 13.87
CA ARG A 37 6.62 0.77 14.87
C ARG A 37 7.87 1.61 14.63
N ALA A 38 9.02 0.98 14.44
CA ALA A 38 10.28 1.66 14.13
C ALA A 38 10.17 2.50 12.86
N SER A 39 9.46 2.01 11.83
CA SER A 39 9.26 2.79 10.61
C SER A 39 8.48 4.09 10.82
N GLN A 40 7.67 4.20 11.89
CA GLN A 40 6.94 5.44 12.22
C GLN A 40 7.84 6.52 12.83
N GLU A 41 9.06 6.17 13.26
CA GLU A 41 10.06 7.14 13.72
C GLU A 41 10.68 7.93 12.56
N SER A 42 10.47 7.49 11.32
CA SER A 42 10.82 8.26 10.13
C SER A 42 10.00 9.55 10.04
N ALA A 43 10.69 10.68 9.91
CA ALA A 43 10.06 11.98 9.68
C ALA A 43 9.25 12.01 8.36
N LEU A 44 9.67 11.25 7.34
CA LEU A 44 8.93 11.13 6.09
C LEU A 44 7.61 10.40 6.29
N VAL A 45 7.61 9.34 7.11
CA VAL A 45 6.39 8.60 7.44
C VAL A 45 5.43 9.46 8.26
N ASP A 46 5.92 10.22 9.24
CA ASP A 46 5.08 11.14 10.02
C ASP A 46 4.40 12.19 9.12
N VAL A 47 5.18 12.87 8.26
CA VAL A 47 4.63 13.85 7.30
C VAL A 47 3.63 13.21 6.33
N PHE A 48 3.92 12.00 5.85
CA PHE A 48 3.01 11.26 4.97
C PHE A 48 1.70 10.95 5.69
N LEU A 49 1.75 10.33 6.87
CA LEU A 49 0.57 9.91 7.64
C LEU A 49 -0.35 11.09 8.01
N ARG A 50 0.22 12.27 8.30
CA ARG A 50 -0.57 13.49 8.56
C ARG A 50 -1.35 13.99 7.35
N ARG A 51 -0.89 13.67 6.13
CA ARG A 51 -1.52 14.08 4.86
C ARG A 51 -2.37 12.97 4.25
N SER A 52 -2.17 11.73 4.67
CA SER A 52 -2.92 10.58 4.19
C SER A 52 -4.37 10.59 4.68
N ARG A 53 -5.29 10.26 3.79
CA ARG A 53 -6.71 10.07 4.10
C ARG A 53 -7.01 8.61 4.45
N PHE A 54 -6.37 7.67 3.75
CA PHE A 54 -6.57 6.24 3.95
C PHE A 54 -5.22 5.49 3.94
N PRO A 55 -4.37 5.72 4.97
CA PRO A 55 -3.06 5.09 5.03
C PRO A 55 -3.19 3.59 5.30
N PHE A 56 -2.34 2.80 4.65
CA PHE A 56 -2.12 1.39 4.93
C PHE A 56 -0.64 1.06 4.75
N TYR A 57 -0.21 -0.09 5.26
CA TYR A 57 1.18 -0.52 5.15
C TYR A 57 1.29 -1.98 4.69
N SER A 58 2.41 -2.29 4.05
CA SER A 58 2.86 -3.64 3.74
C SER A 58 4.27 -3.81 4.29
N VAL A 59 4.63 -5.00 4.80
CA VAL A 59 6.02 -5.29 5.15
C VAL A 59 6.51 -6.49 4.37
N ILE A 60 7.68 -6.32 3.77
CA ILE A 60 8.37 -7.32 2.96
C ILE A 60 9.68 -7.64 3.65
N LYS A 61 10.04 -8.93 3.76
CA LYS A 61 11.33 -9.36 4.30
C LYS A 61 12.22 -9.78 3.14
N GLU A 62 13.39 -9.15 3.00
CA GLU A 62 14.38 -9.40 1.94
C GLU A 62 15.78 -9.43 2.57
N ASP A 63 16.55 -10.50 2.33
CA ASP A 63 17.95 -10.64 2.74
C ASP A 63 18.22 -10.28 4.22
N GLY A 64 17.39 -10.79 5.13
CA GLY A 64 17.49 -10.50 6.57
C GLY A 64 16.87 -9.16 6.97
N CYS A 65 16.80 -8.20 6.05
CA CYS A 65 16.20 -6.89 6.28
C CYS A 65 14.67 -6.90 6.15
N TYR A 66 14.04 -5.88 6.72
CA TYR A 66 12.61 -5.61 6.58
C TYR A 66 12.39 -4.32 5.81
N MET A 67 11.43 -4.31 4.90
CA MET A 67 10.99 -3.11 4.19
C MET A 67 9.52 -2.86 4.53
N VAL A 68 9.22 -1.73 5.16
CA VAL A 68 7.86 -1.26 5.40
C VAL A 68 7.50 -0.25 4.32
N GLU A 69 6.46 -0.56 3.53
CA GLU A 69 5.90 0.34 2.53
C GLU A 69 4.59 0.91 3.04
N TRP A 70 4.59 2.20 3.35
CA TRP A 70 3.40 3.00 3.67
C TRP A 70 2.78 3.53 2.39
N MET A 71 1.47 3.42 2.23
CA MET A 71 0.73 3.84 1.05
C MET A 71 -0.62 4.45 1.42
N ASP A 72 -1.19 5.26 0.53
CA ASP A 72 -2.55 5.80 0.68
C ASP A 72 -3.41 5.35 -0.50
N ALA A 73 -4.51 4.65 -0.19
CA ALA A 73 -5.42 4.09 -1.19
C ALA A 73 -5.96 5.15 -2.17
N HIS A 74 -6.16 6.39 -1.69
CA HIS A 74 -6.64 7.50 -2.51
C HIS A 74 -5.56 8.06 -3.42
N LEU A 75 -4.29 8.07 -2.98
CA LEU A 75 -3.18 8.70 -3.72
C LEU A 75 -2.54 7.80 -4.78
N LEU A 76 -2.73 6.48 -4.71
CA LEU A 76 -2.17 5.52 -5.68
C LEU A 76 -2.50 5.83 -7.15
N ASN A 77 -3.59 6.55 -7.39
CA ASN A 77 -4.08 6.87 -8.73
C ASN A 77 -3.85 8.34 -9.15
N LEU A 78 -3.28 9.19 -8.29
CA LEU A 78 -3.31 10.65 -8.46
C LEU A 78 -1.98 11.29 -8.89
N GLY A 79 -0.91 10.51 -9.09
CA GLY A 79 0.35 11.03 -9.65
C GLY A 79 1.18 11.90 -8.69
N CYS A 80 0.96 11.76 -7.38
CA CYS A 80 1.71 12.46 -6.32
C CYS A 80 2.57 11.46 -5.51
N VAL A 81 3.23 11.95 -4.44
CA VAL A 81 3.75 11.07 -3.38
C VAL A 81 2.58 10.24 -2.86
N HIS A 82 2.60 8.94 -3.13
CA HIS A 82 1.52 8.03 -2.76
C HIS A 82 1.93 7.08 -1.63
N GLY A 83 3.17 7.20 -1.16
CA GLY A 83 3.72 6.34 -0.13
C GLY A 83 5.15 6.67 0.26
N VAL A 84 5.64 5.93 1.25
CA VAL A 84 7.00 5.98 1.78
C VAL A 84 7.48 4.54 1.98
N ARG A 85 8.69 4.22 1.51
CA ARG A 85 9.37 2.96 1.84
C ARG A 85 10.43 3.21 2.87
N VAL A 86 10.44 2.40 3.92
CA VAL A 86 11.43 2.42 4.99
C VAL A 86 12.06 1.03 5.05
N HIS A 87 13.37 0.96 4.86
CA HIS A 87 14.17 -0.24 5.03
C HIS A 87 14.78 -0.23 6.43
N LEU A 88 14.62 -1.35 7.11
CA LEU A 88 15.08 -1.62 8.46
C LEU A 88 16.01 -2.83 8.45
N ASP A 89 17.03 -2.79 9.29
CA ASP A 89 17.91 -3.93 9.52
C ASP A 89 17.19 -5.04 10.33
N GLU A 90 17.94 -6.09 10.70
CA GLU A 90 17.43 -7.19 11.53
C GLU A 90 17.05 -6.76 12.96
N ASN A 91 17.64 -5.67 13.45
CA ASN A 91 17.42 -5.14 14.79
C ASN A 91 16.21 -4.20 14.86
N GLY A 92 15.79 -3.66 13.71
CA GLY A 92 14.72 -2.68 13.58
C GLY A 92 15.22 -1.24 13.48
N GLU A 93 16.50 -1.01 13.16
CA GLU A 93 17.06 0.31 12.90
C GLU A 93 16.82 0.71 11.43
N ILE A 94 16.47 1.98 11.20
CA ILE A 94 16.23 2.49 9.84
C ILE A 94 17.56 2.63 9.12
N ILE A 95 17.77 1.83 8.07
CA ILE A 95 18.95 1.94 7.20
C ILE A 95 18.70 2.95 6.08
N LYS A 96 17.46 2.99 5.56
CA LYS A 96 17.13 3.79 4.37
C LYS A 96 15.65 4.13 4.30
N GLU A 97 15.35 5.31 3.81
CA GLU A 97 13.98 5.75 3.53
C GLU A 97 13.87 6.37 2.12
N LYS A 98 12.71 6.19 1.49
CA LYS A 98 12.46 6.68 0.12
C LYS A 98 10.99 7.06 -0.07
N LEU A 99 10.75 8.25 -0.61
CA LEU A 99 9.43 8.66 -1.08
C LEU A 99 9.03 7.91 -2.36
N CYS A 100 7.81 7.39 -2.39
CA CYS A 100 7.24 6.75 -3.57
C CYS A 100 6.37 7.76 -4.31
N VAL A 101 6.86 8.22 -5.47
CA VAL A 101 6.14 9.11 -6.38
C VAL A 101 5.85 8.35 -7.66
N LYS A 102 4.58 8.24 -8.02
CA LYS A 102 4.18 7.72 -9.32
C LYS A 102 4.04 8.92 -10.25
N LYS A 103 4.69 8.90 -11.40
CA LYS A 103 4.45 9.93 -12.42
C LYS A 103 2.96 9.87 -12.80
N PRO A 104 2.26 11.01 -12.88
CA PRO A 104 0.89 11.01 -13.37
C PRO A 104 0.90 10.40 -14.77
N VAL A 105 0.08 9.37 -14.98
CA VAL A 105 -0.16 8.84 -16.31
C VAL A 105 -0.83 9.98 -17.07
N ARG A 106 -0.10 10.62 -17.99
CA ARG A 106 -0.67 11.61 -18.90
C ARG A 106 -1.83 10.91 -19.61
N ARG A 107 -3.07 11.21 -19.20
CA ARG A 107 -4.23 10.90 -20.04
C ARG A 107 -3.94 11.56 -21.37
N ARG A 108 -3.79 10.79 -22.44
CA ARG A 108 -3.82 11.37 -23.79
C ARG A 108 -5.10 12.20 -23.81
N SER A 109 -4.95 13.52 -23.94
CA SER A 109 -6.07 14.40 -24.20
C SER A 109 -6.83 13.75 -25.35
N LYS A 110 -8.09 13.35 -25.12
CA LYS A 110 -9.01 13.09 -26.21
C LYS A 110 -8.98 14.40 -27.00
N LYS A 111 -8.25 14.37 -28.12
CA LYS A 111 -8.28 15.42 -29.13
C LYS A 111 -9.76 15.69 -29.32
N LYS A 112 -10.16 16.95 -29.14
CA LYS A 112 -11.49 17.47 -29.46
C LYS A 112 -12.04 16.66 -30.63
N VAL A 113 -12.99 15.77 -30.37
CA VAL A 113 -13.92 15.36 -31.43
C VAL A 113 -14.71 16.64 -31.62
N MET A 114 -14.32 17.37 -32.64
CA MET A 114 -14.88 18.67 -32.97
C MET A 114 -16.38 18.47 -33.11
N ALA A 115 -17.16 19.35 -32.49
CA ALA A 115 -18.58 19.50 -32.79
C ALA A 115 -18.80 20.13 -34.20
N GLU A 116 -17.89 19.89 -35.15
CA GLU A 116 -17.89 20.44 -36.50
C GLU A 116 -18.18 19.36 -37.56
N ASP A 117 -18.08 18.06 -37.22
CA ASP A 117 -18.42 16.97 -38.15
C ASP A 117 -19.94 16.72 -38.25
N TYR A 118 -20.77 17.35 -37.41
CA TYR A 118 -22.24 17.23 -37.46
C TYR A 118 -22.95 18.25 -38.36
N LEU A 119 -22.22 19.19 -38.98
CA LEU A 119 -22.82 20.18 -39.90
C LEU A 119 -22.47 19.93 -41.38
N GLN A 120 -21.69 18.90 -41.68
CA GLN A 120 -21.25 18.62 -43.06
C GLN A 120 -22.01 17.48 -43.75
N GLU A 121 -22.80 16.68 -43.03
CA GLU A 121 -23.65 15.63 -43.62
C GLU A 121 -25.05 16.12 -44.06
N GLU A 122 -25.45 17.36 -43.76
CA GLU A 122 -26.72 17.94 -44.30
C GLU A 122 -26.53 18.77 -45.58
N ALA A 123 -25.31 18.87 -46.13
CA ALA A 123 -25.01 19.73 -47.27
C ALA A 123 -24.27 19.05 -48.44
N SER A 124 -24.33 17.72 -48.60
CA SER A 124 -23.83 17.04 -49.80
C SER A 124 -24.64 15.81 -50.19
#